data_AF-A0A0R1LA49-F1
#
_entry.id   AF-A0A0R1LA49-F1
#
_cell.length_a   1.000
_cell.length_b   1.000
_cell.length_c   1.000
_cell.angle_alpha   90.00
_cell.angle_beta   90.00
_cell.angle_gamma   90.00
#
_symmetry.space_group_name_H-M   'P 1'
#
loop_
_entity.id
_entity.type
_entity.pdbx_description
1 polymer ?
#
loop_
_entity_poly.entity_id
_entity_poly.type
_entity_poly.pdbx_seq_one_letter_code
_entity_poly.pdbx_strand_id
1 'polypeptide(L)' 'MKFNHQFYKSFNFWLGLIMFLGGISLFPAIAPNNPVFSLWWWVNLAEFLFGISLLIEGLIEKPKKTK' A
#
# COMPACT_ATOMS: atom_id res chain seq x y z
N MET A 1 13.27 3.96 -13.59
CA MET A 1 13.35 2.90 -12.56
C MET A 1 13.34 1.56 -13.28
N LYS A 2 14.19 0.59 -12.90
CA LYS A 2 14.16 -0.76 -13.49
C LYS A 2 13.23 -1.62 -12.65
N PHE A 3 12.29 -2.29 -13.29
CA PHE A 3 11.34 -3.19 -12.61
C PHE A 3 12.10 -4.42 -12.06
N ASN A 4 11.92 -4.72 -10.78
CA ASN A 4 12.54 -5.87 -10.14
C ASN A 4 11.68 -7.11 -10.36
N HIS A 5 12.10 -8.05 -11.22
CA HIS A 5 11.38 -9.31 -11.42
C HIS A 5 11.26 -10.19 -10.16
N GLN A 6 12.02 -9.91 -9.10
CA GLN A 6 11.95 -10.58 -7.80
C GLN A 6 11.22 -9.75 -6.73
N PHE A 7 10.42 -8.75 -7.12
CA PHE A 7 9.66 -7.89 -6.19
C PHE A 7 8.83 -8.68 -5.17
N TYR A 8 8.29 -9.83 -5.59
CA TYR A 8 7.48 -10.72 -4.75
C TYR A 8 8.26 -11.39 -3.60
N LYS A 9 9.59 -11.22 -3.55
CA LYS A 9 10.42 -11.65 -2.41
C LYS A 9 10.67 -10.52 -1.41
N SER A 10 10.31 -9.28 -1.75
CA SER A 10 10.46 -8.13 -0.85
C SER A 10 9.40 -8.16 0.24
N PHE A 11 9.82 -7.99 1.49
CA PHE A 11 8.90 -7.80 2.61
C PHE A 11 8.04 -6.55 2.42
N ASN A 12 8.64 -5.46 1.92
CA ASN A 12 7.95 -4.20 1.67
C ASN A 12 6.82 -4.36 0.65
N PHE A 13 7.02 -5.20 -0.38
CA PHE A 13 5.97 -5.51 -1.35
C PHE A 13 4.75 -6.15 -0.68
N TRP A 14 4.95 -7.19 0.15
CA TRP A 14 3.83 -7.87 0.81
C TRP A 14 3.15 -7.01 1.87
N LEU A 15 3.91 -6.26 2.65
CA LEU A 15 3.36 -5.31 3.61
C LEU A 15 2.53 -4.24 2.91
N GLY A 16 3.07 -3.67 1.82
CA GLY A 16 2.35 -2.70 0.99
C GLY A 16 1.07 -3.28 0.39
N LEU A 17 1.09 -4.54 -0.06
CA LEU A 17 -0.08 -5.22 -0.61
C LEU A 17 -1.19 -5.39 0.43
N ILE A 18 -0.84 -5.80 1.66
CA ILE A 18 -1.81 -5.95 2.75
C ILE A 18 -2.44 -4.60 3.10
N MET A 19 -1.62 -3.55 3.25
CA MET A 19 -2.12 -2.21 3.57
C MET A 19 -2.98 -1.61 2.45
N PHE A 20 -2.61 -1.86 1.19
CA PHE A 20 -3.38 -1.44 0.03
C PHE A 20 -4.76 -2.10 0.00
N LEU A 21 -4.82 -3.43 0.18
CA LEU A 21 -6.08 -4.18 0.20
C LEU A 21 -6.94 -3.83 1.42
N GLY A 22 -6.32 -3.68 2.58
CA GLY A 22 -6.96 -3.23 3.81
C GLY A 22 -7.60 -1.86 3.64
N GLY A 23 -6.83 -0.88 3.14
CA GLY A 23 -7.32 0.46 2.84
C GLY A 23 -8.52 0.44 1.90
N ILE A 24 -8.42 -0.25 0.76
CA ILE A 24 -9.52 -0.36 -0.22
C ILE A 24 -10.79 -0.97 0.38
N SER A 25 -10.66 -2.01 1.21
CA SER A 25 -11.82 -2.68 1.80
C SER A 25 -12.64 -1.78 2.73
N LEU A 26 -12.01 -0.75 3.29
CA LEU A 26 -12.64 0.19 4.22
C LEU A 26 -13.25 1.41 3.51
N PHE A 27 -12.86 1.73 2.27
CA PHE A 27 -13.43 2.85 1.51
C PHE A 27 -14.97 2.74 1.26
N PRO A 28 -15.54 1.58 0.89
CA PRO A 28 -16.98 1.44 0.67
C PRO A 28 -17.81 1.33 1.96
N ALA A 29 -17.20 1.02 3.10
CA ALA A 29 -17.91 0.86 4.37
C ALA A 29 -18.21 2.19 5.08
N ILE A 30 -17.55 3.28 4.68
CA ILE A 30 -17.78 4.62 5.22
C ILE A 30 -18.91 5.26 4.39
N ALA A 31 -20.13 4.88 4.74
CA ALA A 31 -21.40 5.16 4.05
C ALA A 31 -21.89 6.65 4.21
N PRO A 32 -23.12 7.00 3.78
CA PRO A 32 -23.44 7.75 2.56
C PRO A 32 -23.70 9.25 2.79
N ASN A 33 -23.58 9.75 4.02
CA ASN A 33 -24.13 11.06 4.42
C ASN A 33 -23.11 12.15 4.77
N ASN A 34 -21.79 11.90 4.56
CA ASN A 34 -20.67 12.86 4.37
C ASN A 34 -19.35 12.24 4.88
N PRO A 35 -18.72 11.33 4.12
CA PRO A 35 -17.56 10.58 4.62
C PRO A 35 -16.19 11.28 4.38
N VAL A 36 -16.13 12.31 3.55
CA VAL A 36 -14.88 12.86 2.98
C VAL A 36 -14.05 13.71 3.97
N PHE A 37 -14.59 14.04 5.15
CA PHE A 37 -13.91 14.89 6.15
C PHE A 37 -13.81 14.28 7.56
N SER A 38 -14.15 13.01 7.73
CA SER A 38 -13.91 12.36 9.02
C SER A 38 -12.41 12.09 9.21
N LEU A 39 -11.92 12.14 10.45
CA LEU A 39 -10.54 11.77 10.75
C LEU A 39 -10.19 10.39 10.21
N TRP A 40 -11.14 9.45 10.29
CA TRP A 40 -11.03 8.09 9.78
C TRP A 40 -10.82 8.04 8.26
N TRP A 41 -11.41 8.96 7.49
CA TRP A 41 -11.17 9.04 6.05
C TRP A 41 -9.71 9.39 5.74
N TRP A 42 -9.15 10.38 6.44
CA TRP A 42 -7.75 10.76 6.28
C TRP A 42 -6.78 9.67 6.74
N VAL A 43 -7.11 8.96 7.82
CA VAL A 43 -6.32 7.81 8.30
C VAL A 43 -6.30 6.68 7.25
N ASN A 44 -7.46 6.29 6.72
CA ASN A 44 -7.55 5.26 5.68
C ASN A 44 -6.84 5.70 4.39
N LEU A 45 -6.94 6.98 4.01
CA LEU A 45 -6.23 7.52 2.86
C LEU A 45 -4.70 7.48 3.07
N ALA A 46 -4.21 7.86 4.26
CA ALA A 46 -2.79 7.82 4.58
C ALA A 46 -2.27 6.37 4.58
N GLU A 47 -3.01 5.43 5.16
CA GLU A 47 -2.69 4.01 5.15
C GLU A 47 -2.62 3.45 3.72
N PHE A 48 -3.60 3.80 2.89
CA PHE A 48 -3.64 3.42 1.48
C PHE A 48 -2.44 3.97 0.70
N LEU A 49 -2.13 5.26 0.84
CA LEU A 49 -0.98 5.90 0.19
C LEU A 49 0.35 5.32 0.66
N PHE A 50 0.46 5.00 1.95
CA PHE A 50 1.64 4.33 2.49
C PHE A 50 1.77 2.91 1.92
N GLY A 51 0.69 2.15 1.81
CA GLY A 51 0.66 0.85 1.15
C GLY A 51 1.14 0.92 -0.31
N ILE A 52 0.67 1.91 -1.07
CA ILE A 52 1.15 2.18 -2.45
C ILE A 52 2.65 2.48 -2.45
N SER A 53 3.14 3.30 -1.52
CA SER A 53 4.56 3.66 -1.47
C SER A 53 5.45 2.44 -1.27
N LEU A 54 5.06 1.52 -0.38
CA LEU A 54 5.77 0.27 -0.11
C LEU A 54 5.68 -0.72 -1.28
N LEU A 55 4.53 -0.77 -1.97
CA LEU A 55 4.39 -1.57 -3.20
C LEU A 55 5.36 -1.08 -4.27
N ILE A 56 5.40 0.23 -4.52
CA ILE A 56 6.32 0.83 -5.50
C ILE A 56 7.76 0.56 -5.07
N GLU A 57 8.09 0.75 -3.80
CA GLU A 57 9.43 0.46 -3.26
C GLU A 57 9.83 -0.98 -3.52
N GLY A 58 8.97 -1.95 -3.19
CA GLY A 58 9.23 -3.37 -3.45
C GLY A 58 9.34 -3.72 -4.94
N LEU A 59 8.59 -3.04 -5.81
CA LEU A 59 8.65 -3.22 -7.28
C LEU A 59 9.95 -2.68 -7.90
N ILE A 60 10.58 -1.67 -7.28
CA ILE A 60 11.83 -1.07 -7.76
C ILE A 60 13.06 -1.48 -6.95
N GLU A 61 12.87 -2.13 -5.79
CA GLU A 61 13.93 -2.59 -4.91
C GLU A 61 14.86 -3.51 -5.68
N LYS A 62 16.17 -3.25 -5.68
CA LYS A 62 17.11 -4.14 -6.35
C LYS A 62 17.18 -5.45 -5.56
N PRO A 63 17.22 -6.62 -6.22
CA PRO A 63 17.36 -7.88 -5.51
C PRO A 63 18.62 -7.81 -4.65
N LYS A 64 18.47 -7.96 -3.33
CA LYS A 64 19.61 -8.10 -2.42
C LYS A 64 20.40 -9.30 -2.93
N LYS A 65 21.60 -9.06 -3.47
CA LYS A 65 22.55 -10.13 -3.75
C LYS A 65 22.86 -10.79 -2.42
N THR A 66 22.25 -11.94 -2.15
CA THR A 66 22.68 -12.83 -1.07
C THR A 66 24.11 -13.21 -1.42
N LYS A 67 25.06 -12.72 -0.63
CA LYS A 67 26.47 -13.15 -0.68
C LYS A 67 26.59 -14.55 -0.10
#